data_AF-A0A1T4NNG4-F1
#
_entry.id   AF-A0A1T4NNG4-F1
#
_cell.length_a   1.000
_cell.length_b   1.000
_cell.length_c   1.000
_cell.angle_alpha   90.00
_cell.angle_beta   90.00
_cell.angle_gamma   90.00
#
_symmetry.space_group_name_H-M   'P 1'
#
loop_
_entity.id
_entity.type
_entity.pdbx_description
1 polymer ?
#
loop_
_entity_poly.entity_id
_entity_poly.type
_entity_poly.pdbx_seq_one_letter_code
_entity_poly.pdbx_strand_id
1 'polypeptide(L)'
;MAKRLLLILIVLLALGAGLFFWLTEPTRMESAALAEQDSGDAKRGERVFWLAGCESCHARPDAKGEAQLELAGGLPLKTDFGTFYAPNISPDPDDGIGRWTFADFANALQRGVDPEGRHLYPAFPYTSYVRMKHEDVADLWAFMKTLPQVKGRAPDHELSFPFNIRRGIGLWKLAFLSSNPVVTLPASASDAARAGQYLVEGPAHCGECHTPRRFAGAGGLDHARWLGGAPNPEGEGKVPNITPAADGLGSWSADEIAEYLATGFTPDFDTVGGAMVAVQENMAKLPDEDRQAIAAYLKAVPAVD
;
A
#
# COMPACT_ATOMS: atom_id res chain seq x y z
N MET A 1 23.32 -43.53 -23.45
CA MET A 1 23.45 -42.06 -23.38
C MET A 1 22.14 -41.40 -22.94
N ALA A 2 21.02 -41.65 -23.63
CA ALA A 2 19.71 -41.05 -23.33
C ALA A 2 19.22 -41.23 -21.87
N LYS A 3 19.36 -42.42 -21.26
CA LYS A 3 18.95 -42.65 -19.86
C LYS A 3 19.73 -41.80 -18.84
N ARG A 4 21.03 -41.57 -19.07
CA ARG A 4 21.85 -40.72 -18.19
C ARG A 4 21.48 -39.24 -18.34
N LEU A 5 21.24 -38.78 -19.57
CA LEU A 5 20.78 -37.41 -19.84
C LEU A 5 19.39 -37.15 -19.23
N LEU A 6 18.48 -38.11 -19.33
CA LEU A 6 17.15 -38.03 -18.70
C LEU A 6 17.25 -37.95 -17.17
N LEU A 7 18.09 -38.78 -16.55
CA LEU A 7 18.32 -38.72 -15.10
C LEU A 7 18.90 -37.38 -14.66
N ILE A 8 19.89 -36.84 -15.40
CA ILE A 8 20.46 -35.52 -15.12
C ILE A 8 19.38 -34.44 -15.22
N LEU A 9 18.55 -34.46 -16.27
CA LEU A 9 17.46 -33.50 -16.43
C LEU A 9 16.45 -33.57 -15.28
N ILE A 10 16.05 -34.77 -14.84
CA ILE A 10 15.13 -34.96 -13.70
C ILE A 10 15.74 -34.38 -12.42
N VAL A 11 17.02 -34.65 -12.16
CA VAL A 11 17.71 -34.12 -10.97
C VAL A 11 17.78 -32.60 -11.04
N LEU A 12 18.12 -32.01 -12.18
CA LEU A 12 18.15 -30.55 -12.35
C LEU A 12 16.77 -29.92 -12.18
N LEU A 13 15.71 -30.55 -12.69
CA LEU A 13 14.34 -30.08 -12.48
C LEU A 13 13.92 -30.18 -11.01
N ALA A 14 14.27 -31.27 -10.32
CA ALA A 14 13.98 -31.43 -8.90
C ALA A 14 14.73 -30.41 -8.04
N LEU A 15 16.01 -30.16 -8.32
CA LEU A 15 16.80 -29.13 -7.65
C LEU A 15 16.27 -27.72 -7.95
N GLY A 16 15.90 -27.45 -9.21
CA GLY A 16 15.30 -26.18 -9.61
C GLY A 16 13.95 -25.94 -8.93
N ALA A 17 13.10 -26.97 -8.84
CA ALA A 17 11.85 -26.90 -8.11
C ALA A 17 12.10 -26.69 -6.62
N GLY A 18 13.01 -27.44 -6.00
CA GLY A 18 13.37 -27.26 -4.59
C GLY A 18 13.88 -25.85 -4.29
N LEU A 19 14.76 -25.31 -5.13
CA LEU A 19 15.26 -23.93 -5.02
C LEU A 19 14.13 -22.91 -5.21
N PHE A 20 13.26 -23.11 -6.20
CA PHE A 20 12.11 -22.25 -6.42
C PHE A 20 11.19 -22.23 -5.21
N PHE A 21 10.83 -23.40 -4.67
CA PHE A 21 10.01 -23.47 -3.46
C PHE A 21 10.71 -22.75 -2.31
N TRP A 22 11.97 -23.05 -2.02
CA TRP A 22 12.68 -22.38 -0.94
C TRP A 22 12.77 -20.84 -1.10
N LEU A 23 13.12 -20.34 -2.29
CA LEU A 23 13.22 -18.89 -2.56
C LEU A 23 11.87 -18.17 -2.51
N THR A 24 10.79 -18.86 -2.82
CA THR A 24 9.43 -18.30 -2.84
C THR A 24 8.65 -18.57 -1.57
N GLU A 25 9.33 -19.01 -0.51
CA GLU A 25 8.71 -19.21 0.78
C GLU A 25 8.35 -17.85 1.42
N PRO A 26 7.13 -17.71 1.97
CA PRO A 26 6.74 -16.51 2.69
C PRO A 26 7.66 -16.22 3.88
N THR A 27 8.39 -15.11 3.81
CA THR A 27 9.22 -14.62 4.90
C THR A 27 8.37 -13.83 5.88
N ARG A 28 8.49 -14.15 7.18
CA ARG A 28 7.81 -13.47 8.27
C ARG A 28 8.80 -12.80 9.20
N MET A 29 8.37 -11.75 9.85
CA MET A 29 9.04 -11.17 11.01
C MET A 29 8.83 -12.09 12.21
N GLU A 30 9.89 -12.34 12.97
CA GLU A 30 9.88 -13.18 14.17
C GLU A 30 8.92 -12.60 15.22
N SER A 31 7.99 -13.42 15.72
CA SER A 31 6.94 -13.00 16.66
C SER A 31 7.50 -12.49 17.99
N ALA A 32 8.62 -13.05 18.46
CA ALA A 32 9.29 -12.62 19.69
C ALA A 32 9.80 -11.17 19.62
N ALA A 33 10.18 -10.69 18.43
CA ALA A 33 10.62 -9.30 18.24
C ALA A 33 9.46 -8.29 18.21
N LEU A 34 8.23 -8.77 17.99
CA LEU A 34 7.02 -7.93 17.89
C LEU A 34 6.17 -7.97 19.17
N ALA A 35 6.29 -9.04 19.97
CA ALA A 35 5.49 -9.25 21.19
C ALA A 35 5.80 -8.27 22.33
N GLU A 36 6.95 -7.60 22.31
CA GLU A 36 7.35 -6.63 23.34
C GLU A 36 6.71 -5.24 23.13
N GLN A 37 5.96 -5.03 22.04
CA GLN A 37 5.57 -3.70 21.54
C GLN A 37 4.09 -3.57 21.11
N ASP A 38 3.16 -4.39 21.62
CA ASP A 38 1.69 -4.24 21.39
C ASP A 38 1.06 -3.05 22.16
N SER A 39 1.86 -2.14 22.70
CA SER A 39 1.38 -0.95 23.43
C SER A 39 1.23 0.27 22.51
N GLY A 40 0.38 0.14 21.48
CA GLY A 40 -0.01 1.26 20.63
C GLY A 40 -1.01 2.21 21.30
N ASP A 41 -1.10 3.44 20.77
CA ASP A 41 -2.07 4.47 21.14
C ASP A 41 -3.12 4.63 20.03
N ALA A 42 -4.37 4.31 20.34
CA ALA A 42 -5.46 4.37 19.37
C ALA A 42 -5.70 5.78 18.79
N LYS A 43 -5.38 6.87 19.51
CA LYS A 43 -5.54 8.23 18.96
C LYS A 43 -4.49 8.54 17.90
N ARG A 44 -3.25 8.08 18.10
CA ARG A 44 -2.21 8.16 17.06
C ARG A 44 -2.52 7.19 15.93
N GLY A 45 -3.10 6.04 16.25
CA GLY A 45 -3.56 5.05 15.28
C GLY A 45 -4.64 5.55 14.35
N GLU A 46 -5.56 6.37 14.84
CA GLU A 46 -6.59 7.01 14.03
C GLU A 46 -5.96 7.88 12.92
N ARG A 47 -4.92 8.66 13.25
CA ARG A 47 -4.16 9.42 12.25
C ARG A 47 -3.56 8.50 11.19
N VAL A 48 -2.95 7.38 11.60
CA VAL A 48 -2.35 6.41 10.66
C VAL A 48 -3.42 5.72 9.80
N PHE A 49 -4.60 5.44 10.36
CA PHE A 49 -5.73 4.84 9.65
C PHE A 49 -6.19 5.73 8.49
N TRP A 50 -6.43 7.01 8.77
CA TRP A 50 -6.82 7.97 7.73
C TRP A 50 -5.69 8.20 6.73
N LEU A 51 -4.45 8.33 7.20
CA LEU A 51 -3.28 8.46 6.33
C LEU A 51 -3.12 7.27 5.38
N ALA A 52 -3.35 6.05 5.87
CA ALA A 52 -3.24 4.82 5.08
C ALA A 52 -4.44 4.55 4.19
N GLY A 53 -5.58 5.20 4.44
CA GLY A 53 -6.82 5.06 3.68
C GLY A 53 -7.43 3.66 3.76
N CYS A 54 -7.42 3.04 4.93
CA CYS A 54 -7.91 1.67 5.10
C CYS A 54 -9.40 1.55 4.72
N GLU A 55 -10.22 2.54 5.07
CA GLU A 55 -11.64 2.61 4.72
C GLU A 55 -11.90 2.69 3.21
N SER A 56 -10.99 3.29 2.44
CA SER A 56 -11.16 3.50 1.00
C SER A 56 -11.35 2.19 0.23
N CYS A 57 -10.79 1.09 0.74
CA CYS A 57 -11.00 -0.26 0.21
C CYS A 57 -11.91 -1.12 1.08
N HIS A 58 -11.81 -0.98 2.40
CA HIS A 58 -12.41 -1.93 3.34
C HIS A 58 -13.74 -1.49 3.92
N ALA A 59 -14.15 -0.23 3.80
CA ALA A 59 -15.51 0.15 4.17
C ALA A 59 -16.53 -0.49 3.21
N ARG A 60 -17.79 -0.55 3.64
CA ARG A 60 -18.88 -0.92 2.71
C ARG A 60 -18.90 0.06 1.52
N PRO A 61 -19.27 -0.41 0.30
CA PRO A 61 -19.51 0.50 -0.81
C PRO A 61 -20.48 1.62 -0.42
N ASP A 62 -20.19 2.84 -0.87
CA ASP A 62 -20.96 4.06 -0.59
C ASP A 62 -21.04 4.47 0.90
N ALA A 63 -20.21 3.90 1.77
CA ALA A 63 -20.12 4.30 3.17
C ALA A 63 -19.67 5.77 3.33
N LYS A 64 -20.34 6.50 4.23
CA LYS A 64 -20.06 7.90 4.54
C LYS A 64 -20.10 8.14 6.05
N GLY A 65 -19.31 9.10 6.52
CA GLY A 65 -19.25 9.44 7.94
C GLY A 65 -18.79 8.25 8.77
N GLU A 66 -19.45 8.00 9.91
CA GLU A 66 -19.08 6.89 10.80
C GLU A 66 -19.18 5.51 10.14
N ALA A 67 -20.00 5.34 9.10
CA ALA A 67 -20.08 4.08 8.36
C ALA A 67 -18.76 3.73 7.63
N GLN A 68 -17.87 4.70 7.40
CA GLN A 68 -16.53 4.45 6.86
C GLN A 68 -15.66 3.62 7.82
N LEU A 69 -16.01 3.59 9.12
CA LEU A 69 -15.34 2.78 10.13
C LEU A 69 -15.84 1.32 10.15
N GLU A 70 -16.91 0.99 9.42
CA GLU A 70 -17.39 -0.38 9.26
C GLU A 70 -16.62 -1.12 8.16
N LEU A 71 -15.49 -1.74 8.53
CA LEU A 71 -14.54 -2.33 7.59
C LEU A 71 -14.94 -3.73 7.08
N ALA A 72 -16.14 -3.84 6.48
CA ALA A 72 -16.75 -5.07 5.99
C ALA A 72 -16.04 -5.70 4.76
N GLY A 73 -15.26 -4.91 4.02
CA GLY A 73 -14.70 -5.28 2.72
C GLY A 73 -15.75 -5.42 1.63
N GLY A 74 -15.36 -6.10 0.56
CA GLY A 74 -16.21 -6.44 -0.58
C GLY A 74 -16.06 -5.53 -1.80
N LEU A 75 -15.25 -4.46 -1.72
CA LEU A 75 -14.96 -3.61 -2.88
C LEU A 75 -14.28 -4.43 -4.01
N PRO A 76 -14.86 -4.49 -5.22
CA PRO A 76 -14.24 -5.13 -6.37
C PRO A 76 -13.21 -4.20 -7.05
N LEU A 77 -11.97 -4.64 -7.10
CA LEU A 77 -10.88 -4.00 -7.85
C LEU A 77 -10.65 -4.79 -9.15
N LYS A 78 -11.19 -4.28 -10.25
CA LYS A 78 -11.08 -4.93 -11.57
C LYS A 78 -9.74 -4.60 -12.21
N THR A 79 -9.04 -5.62 -12.68
CA THR A 79 -7.73 -5.49 -13.33
C THR A 79 -7.65 -6.42 -14.54
N ASP A 80 -6.61 -6.25 -15.36
CA ASP A 80 -6.30 -7.18 -16.46
C ASP A 80 -5.97 -8.61 -15.98
N PHE A 81 -5.74 -8.80 -14.68
CA PHE A 81 -5.41 -10.10 -14.07
C PHE A 81 -6.64 -10.81 -13.48
N GLY A 82 -7.79 -10.14 -13.46
CA GLY A 82 -9.02 -10.55 -12.79
C GLY A 82 -9.49 -9.54 -11.75
N THR A 83 -10.42 -9.97 -10.90
CA THR A 83 -11.02 -9.11 -9.88
C THR A 83 -10.45 -9.46 -8.50
N PHE A 84 -9.82 -8.48 -7.85
CA PHE A 84 -9.52 -8.56 -6.43
C PHE A 84 -10.72 -8.04 -5.64
N TYR A 85 -10.92 -8.58 -4.44
CA TYR A 85 -11.97 -8.14 -3.53
C TYR A 85 -11.32 -7.78 -2.19
N ALA A 86 -11.56 -6.58 -1.69
CA ALA A 86 -11.04 -6.19 -0.38
C ALA A 86 -11.64 -7.10 0.71
N PRO A 87 -10.83 -7.73 1.59
CA PRO A 87 -11.36 -8.57 2.66
C PRO A 87 -12.04 -7.74 3.77
N ASN A 88 -12.84 -8.40 4.61
CA ASN A 88 -13.27 -7.83 5.87
C ASN A 88 -12.07 -7.73 6.83
N ILE A 89 -11.77 -6.53 7.31
CA ILE A 89 -10.67 -6.27 8.26
C ILE A 89 -11.17 -5.65 9.57
N SER A 90 -12.48 -5.73 9.84
CA SER A 90 -13.04 -5.32 11.12
C SER A 90 -12.50 -6.21 12.26
N PRO A 91 -12.59 -5.78 13.53
CA PRO A 91 -12.19 -6.59 14.68
C PRO A 91 -13.17 -7.74 14.98
N ASP A 92 -14.07 -8.11 14.06
CA ASP A 92 -14.89 -9.30 14.20
C ASP A 92 -13.99 -10.56 14.27
N PRO A 93 -14.20 -11.46 15.25
CA PRO A 93 -13.32 -12.60 15.47
C PRO A 93 -13.53 -13.75 14.47
N ASP A 94 -14.65 -13.80 13.75
CA ASP A 94 -15.00 -14.92 12.88
C ASP A 94 -14.86 -14.55 11.39
N ASP A 95 -15.26 -13.33 11.03
CA ASP A 95 -15.28 -12.83 9.65
C ASP A 95 -14.18 -11.79 9.35
N GLY A 96 -13.59 -11.17 10.38
CA GLY A 96 -12.57 -10.13 10.27
C GLY A 96 -11.19 -10.55 10.79
N ILE A 97 -10.44 -9.58 11.34
CA ILE A 97 -9.08 -9.78 11.89
C ILE A 97 -9.07 -9.88 13.43
N GLY A 98 -10.23 -10.03 14.08
CA GLY A 98 -10.33 -10.00 15.55
C GLY A 98 -9.54 -11.08 16.31
N ARG A 99 -9.16 -12.16 15.63
CA ARG A 99 -8.29 -13.23 16.18
C ARG A 99 -6.81 -13.08 15.82
N TRP A 100 -6.46 -12.10 15.00
CA TRP A 100 -5.07 -11.89 14.60
C TRP A 100 -4.26 -11.39 15.79
N THR A 101 -3.00 -11.80 15.85
CA THR A 101 -2.02 -11.17 16.73
C THR A 101 -1.49 -9.89 16.09
N PHE A 102 -0.87 -9.02 16.89
CA PHE A 102 -0.12 -7.88 16.34
C PHE A 102 0.94 -8.33 15.33
N ALA A 103 1.60 -9.47 15.57
CA ALA A 103 2.59 -10.02 14.65
C ALA A 103 1.97 -10.42 13.31
N ASP A 104 0.76 -10.96 13.29
CA ASP A 104 0.04 -11.26 12.05
C ASP A 104 -0.31 -9.97 11.30
N PHE A 105 -0.81 -8.95 12.00
CA PHE A 105 -1.13 -7.65 11.42
C PHE A 105 0.11 -6.96 10.80
N ALA A 106 1.23 -6.93 11.53
CA ALA A 106 2.48 -6.38 11.05
C ALA A 106 3.05 -7.16 9.85
N ASN A 107 2.96 -8.50 9.87
CA ASN A 107 3.37 -9.33 8.73
C ASN A 107 2.50 -9.12 7.50
N ALA A 108 1.19 -8.94 7.67
CA ALA A 108 0.31 -8.59 6.57
C ALA A 108 0.74 -7.24 5.95
N LEU A 109 0.85 -6.19 6.77
CA LEU A 109 1.19 -4.84 6.29
C LEU A 109 2.59 -4.76 5.69
N GLN A 110 3.61 -5.33 6.34
CA GLN A 110 5.01 -5.08 5.98
C GLN A 110 5.67 -6.21 5.20
N ARG A 111 5.08 -7.41 5.17
CA ARG A 111 5.59 -8.57 4.43
C ARG A 111 4.59 -9.11 3.42
N GLY A 112 3.33 -8.66 3.46
CA GLY A 112 2.26 -9.20 2.63
C GLY A 112 2.03 -10.68 2.91
N VAL A 113 2.07 -11.11 4.18
CA VAL A 113 1.89 -12.52 4.57
C VAL A 113 0.75 -12.62 5.57
N ASP A 114 -0.23 -13.48 5.30
CA ASP A 114 -1.37 -13.72 6.19
C ASP A 114 -1.02 -14.67 7.36
N PRO A 115 -1.90 -14.85 8.37
CA PRO A 115 -1.64 -15.74 9.51
C PRO A 115 -1.44 -17.21 9.15
N GLU A 116 -1.97 -17.67 8.01
CA GLU A 116 -1.78 -19.04 7.52
C GLU A 116 -0.47 -19.25 6.74
N GLY A 117 0.25 -18.16 6.46
CA GLY A 117 1.59 -18.20 5.88
C GLY A 117 1.51 -18.20 4.37
N ARG A 118 0.46 -17.60 3.80
CA ARG A 118 0.29 -17.43 2.37
C ARG A 118 0.68 -16.00 2.01
N HIS A 119 1.18 -15.83 0.80
CA HIS A 119 1.36 -14.50 0.25
C HIS A 119 0.00 -13.83 0.00
N LEU A 120 -0.12 -12.58 0.46
CA LEU A 120 -1.10 -11.62 0.01
C LEU A 120 -0.70 -11.07 -1.36
N TYR A 121 -1.68 -10.68 -2.16
CA TYR A 121 -1.46 -10.07 -3.47
C TYR A 121 -1.02 -8.61 -3.35
N PRO A 122 -0.16 -8.11 -4.26
CA PRO A 122 0.34 -6.73 -4.21
C PRO A 122 -0.71 -5.65 -4.54
N ALA A 123 -1.97 -6.04 -4.77
CA ALA A 123 -3.11 -5.12 -4.72
C ALA A 123 -3.30 -4.53 -3.30
N PHE A 124 -2.86 -5.25 -2.27
CA PHE A 124 -2.65 -4.69 -0.94
C PHE A 124 -1.28 -3.98 -0.92
N PRO A 125 -1.20 -2.66 -0.65
CA PRO A 125 0.00 -1.85 -0.87
C PRO A 125 1.10 -2.05 0.19
N TYR A 126 1.37 -3.32 0.55
CA TYR A 126 2.45 -3.69 1.47
C TYR A 126 3.84 -3.28 0.97
N THR A 127 4.01 -2.99 -0.33
CA THR A 127 5.24 -2.43 -0.90
C THR A 127 5.49 -0.98 -0.52
N SER A 128 4.46 -0.26 -0.08
CA SER A 128 4.57 1.05 0.56
C SER A 128 4.64 0.90 2.07
N TYR A 129 3.71 0.12 2.66
CA TYR A 129 3.62 -0.07 4.12
C TYR A 129 4.84 -0.74 4.76
N VAL A 130 5.67 -1.45 3.99
CA VAL A 130 6.96 -1.97 4.47
C VAL A 130 7.89 -0.88 5.04
N ARG A 131 7.68 0.38 4.65
CA ARG A 131 8.41 1.55 5.18
C ARG A 131 7.80 2.14 6.45
N MET A 132 6.60 1.71 6.86
CA MET A 132 5.97 2.20 8.09
C MET A 132 6.86 1.91 9.31
N LYS A 133 6.93 2.89 10.20
CA LYS A 133 7.59 2.71 11.49
C LYS A 133 6.81 1.69 12.30
N HIS A 134 7.52 0.92 13.10
CA HIS A 134 6.91 -0.09 13.95
C HIS A 134 5.86 0.52 14.90
N GLU A 135 6.17 1.68 15.49
CA GLU A 135 5.26 2.44 16.37
C GLU A 135 3.94 2.81 15.68
N ASP A 136 3.98 3.28 14.43
CA ASP A 136 2.77 3.62 13.67
C ASP A 136 1.92 2.37 13.36
N VAL A 137 2.56 1.21 13.14
CA VAL A 137 1.86 -0.06 12.95
C VAL A 137 1.20 -0.53 14.24
N ALA A 138 1.86 -0.37 15.39
CA ALA A 138 1.30 -0.67 16.72
C ALA A 138 0.14 0.27 17.07
N ASP A 139 0.31 1.58 16.82
CA ASP A 139 -0.73 2.59 17.02
C ASP A 139 -1.95 2.29 16.13
N LEU A 140 -1.72 2.02 14.83
CA LEU A 140 -2.79 1.59 13.91
C LEU A 140 -3.51 0.34 14.42
N TRP A 141 -2.77 -0.68 14.87
CA TRP A 141 -3.36 -1.89 15.44
C TRP A 141 -4.22 -1.59 16.68
N ALA A 142 -3.76 -0.68 17.55
CA ALA A 142 -4.54 -0.24 18.71
C ALA A 142 -5.86 0.44 18.29
N PHE A 143 -5.85 1.26 17.24
CA PHE A 143 -7.07 1.88 16.70
C PHE A 143 -7.98 0.87 16.01
N MET A 144 -7.45 -0.05 15.20
CA MET A 144 -8.24 -1.08 14.53
C MET A 144 -9.06 -1.93 15.52
N LYS A 145 -8.51 -2.19 16.72
CA LYS A 145 -9.20 -2.90 17.80
C LYS A 145 -10.38 -2.13 18.42
N THR A 146 -10.51 -0.82 18.19
CA THR A 146 -11.63 0.00 18.71
C THR A 146 -12.79 0.10 17.72
N LEU A 147 -12.59 -0.31 16.47
CA LEU A 147 -13.58 -0.17 15.40
C LEU A 147 -14.80 -1.10 15.58
N PRO A 148 -15.93 -0.81 14.91
CA PRO A 148 -17.09 -1.70 14.91
C PRO A 148 -16.77 -3.09 14.36
N GLN A 149 -17.24 -4.13 15.05
CA GLN A 149 -17.21 -5.49 14.51
C GLN A 149 -18.25 -5.64 13.41
N VAL A 150 -17.84 -6.13 12.25
CA VAL A 150 -18.74 -6.31 11.11
C VAL A 150 -18.74 -7.77 10.70
N LYS A 151 -19.92 -8.38 10.70
CA LYS A 151 -20.13 -9.76 10.25
C LYS A 151 -20.24 -9.84 8.73
N GLY A 152 -19.89 -11.02 8.21
CA GLY A 152 -19.91 -11.37 6.80
C GLY A 152 -18.51 -11.38 6.20
N ARG A 153 -18.18 -12.50 5.56
CA ARG A 153 -16.95 -12.65 4.80
C ARG A 153 -17.11 -12.03 3.39
N ALA A 154 -16.14 -11.23 2.99
CA ALA A 154 -16.04 -10.73 1.62
C ALA A 154 -15.80 -11.89 0.61
N PRO A 155 -16.19 -11.74 -0.66
CA PRO A 155 -15.88 -12.72 -1.70
C PRO A 155 -14.37 -12.99 -1.83
N ASP A 156 -14.01 -14.21 -2.23
CA ASP A 156 -12.63 -14.53 -2.61
C ASP A 156 -12.28 -13.88 -3.96
N HIS A 157 -10.99 -13.69 -4.24
CA HIS A 157 -10.54 -13.13 -5.51
C HIS A 157 -10.87 -14.03 -6.71
N GLU A 158 -11.23 -13.41 -7.83
CA GLU A 158 -11.53 -14.06 -9.09
C GLU A 158 -10.40 -13.77 -10.07
N LEU A 159 -9.29 -14.50 -9.95
CA LEU A 159 -8.08 -14.28 -10.75
C LEU A 159 -7.90 -15.35 -11.82
N SER A 160 -7.46 -14.91 -13.00
CA SER A 160 -7.16 -15.81 -14.11
C SER A 160 -5.84 -16.53 -13.90
N PHE A 161 -5.70 -17.73 -14.47
CA PHE A 161 -4.38 -18.36 -14.56
C PHE A 161 -3.41 -17.49 -15.39
N PRO A 162 -2.14 -17.33 -14.98
CA PRO A 162 -1.47 -17.97 -13.84
C PRO A 162 -1.53 -17.17 -12.52
N PHE A 163 -2.22 -16.03 -12.48
CA PHE A 163 -2.25 -15.11 -11.33
C PHE A 163 -2.99 -15.68 -10.10
N ASN A 164 -3.80 -16.72 -10.27
CA ASN A 164 -4.37 -17.49 -9.15
C ASN A 164 -3.33 -18.32 -8.39
N ILE A 165 -2.10 -18.49 -8.90
CA ILE A 165 -1.02 -19.23 -8.23
C ILE A 165 -0.17 -18.27 -7.38
N ARG A 166 -0.48 -18.18 -6.09
CA ARG A 166 0.19 -17.28 -5.13
C ARG A 166 1.70 -17.49 -4.98
N ARG A 167 2.25 -18.66 -5.34
CA ARG A 167 3.68 -18.94 -5.15
C ARG A 167 4.58 -18.03 -6.00
N GLY A 168 4.10 -17.58 -7.17
CA GLY A 168 4.82 -16.61 -8.00
C GLY A 168 5.08 -15.27 -7.30
N ILE A 169 4.25 -14.91 -6.31
CA ILE A 169 4.42 -13.68 -5.52
C ILE A 169 5.73 -13.69 -4.74
N GLY A 170 6.26 -14.85 -4.35
CA GLY A 170 7.55 -14.94 -3.68
C GLY A 170 8.69 -14.37 -4.53
N LEU A 171 8.75 -14.77 -5.82
CA LEU A 171 9.73 -14.20 -6.76
C LEU A 171 9.47 -12.71 -7.00
N TRP A 172 8.20 -12.32 -7.10
CA TRP A 172 7.81 -10.92 -7.27
C TRP A 172 8.31 -10.07 -6.09
N LYS A 173 8.15 -10.54 -4.85
CA LYS A 173 8.63 -9.84 -3.65
C LYS A 173 10.15 -9.75 -3.60
N LEU A 174 10.87 -10.81 -3.99
CA LEU A 174 12.33 -10.74 -4.09
C LEU A 174 12.80 -9.64 -5.06
N ALA A 175 12.03 -9.33 -6.10
CA ALA A 175 12.35 -8.30 -7.07
C ALA A 175 11.90 -6.89 -6.66
N PHE A 176 10.77 -6.77 -5.94
CA PHE A 176 10.07 -5.48 -5.79
C PHE A 176 9.75 -5.06 -4.34
N LEU A 177 9.87 -5.94 -3.35
CA LEU A 177 9.64 -5.57 -1.95
C LEU A 177 10.92 -5.00 -1.33
N SER A 178 10.90 -3.72 -0.99
CA SER A 178 12.05 -3.02 -0.39
C SER A 178 11.58 -1.99 0.63
N SER A 179 12.20 -1.98 1.81
CA SER A 179 12.00 -0.97 2.85
C SER A 179 12.86 0.29 2.63
N ASN A 180 13.72 0.31 1.61
CA ASN A 180 14.56 1.47 1.34
C ASN A 180 13.71 2.62 0.80
N PRO A 181 14.07 3.87 1.14
CA PRO A 181 13.47 5.04 0.50
C PRO A 181 13.64 4.99 -1.03
N VAL A 182 12.62 5.45 -1.75
CA VAL A 182 12.64 5.57 -3.20
C VAL A 182 13.55 6.74 -3.62
N VAL A 183 13.41 7.88 -2.95
CA VAL A 183 14.25 9.06 -3.19
C VAL A 183 15.35 9.15 -2.13
N THR A 184 16.58 9.45 -2.53
CA THR A 184 17.64 9.79 -1.57
C THR A 184 17.66 11.29 -1.37
N LEU A 185 17.11 11.76 -0.25
CA LEU A 185 17.14 13.17 0.10
C LEU A 185 18.56 13.62 0.50
N PRO A 186 19.01 14.83 0.11
CA PRO A 186 20.30 15.35 0.53
C PRO A 186 20.38 15.51 2.05
N ALA A 187 21.58 15.55 2.61
CA ALA A 187 21.78 15.78 4.05
C ALA A 187 21.16 17.12 4.53
N SER A 188 21.10 18.11 3.64
CA SER A 188 20.51 19.43 3.88
C SER A 188 18.98 19.48 3.76
N ALA A 189 18.30 18.37 3.45
CA ALA A 189 16.84 18.35 3.39
C ALA A 189 16.24 18.68 4.77
N SER A 190 15.18 19.49 4.76
CA SER A 190 14.47 19.91 5.98
C SER A 190 13.77 18.73 6.67
N ASP A 191 13.50 18.87 7.96
CA ASP A 191 12.76 17.86 8.72
C ASP A 191 11.37 17.62 8.14
N ALA A 192 10.70 18.67 7.65
CA ALA A 192 9.42 18.55 6.96
C ALA A 192 9.52 17.69 5.69
N ALA A 193 10.57 17.85 4.87
CA ALA A 193 10.76 17.01 3.69
C ALA A 193 11.06 15.54 4.05
N ARG A 194 11.77 15.29 5.15
CA ARG A 194 12.03 13.93 5.66
C ARG A 194 10.77 13.28 6.21
N ALA A 195 9.95 14.04 6.94
CA ALA A 195 8.63 13.59 7.39
C ALA A 195 7.72 13.29 6.19
N GLY A 196 7.70 14.18 5.19
CA GLY A 196 6.94 13.99 3.96
C GLY A 196 7.37 12.77 3.17
N GLN A 197 8.68 12.51 3.09
CA GLN A 197 9.20 11.30 2.47
C GLN A 197 8.60 10.05 3.12
N TYR A 198 8.60 10.00 4.45
CA TYR A 198 8.00 8.89 5.18
C TYR A 198 6.53 8.74 4.81
N LEU A 199 5.76 9.83 4.90
CA LEU A 199 4.31 9.82 4.65
C LEU A 199 4.00 9.35 3.21
N VAL A 200 4.64 9.96 2.21
CA VAL A 200 4.35 9.74 0.77
C VAL A 200 4.84 8.38 0.26
N GLU A 201 6.04 7.95 0.64
CA GLU A 201 6.60 6.67 0.19
C GLU A 201 6.11 5.45 1.00
N GLY A 202 5.52 5.71 2.18
CA GLY A 202 5.10 4.72 3.15
C GLY A 202 3.57 4.68 3.33
N PRO A 203 3.04 5.11 4.49
CA PRO A 203 1.63 4.96 4.82
C PRO A 203 0.66 5.64 3.84
N ALA A 204 0.94 6.83 3.30
CA ALA A 204 0.03 7.48 2.35
C ALA A 204 0.06 6.85 0.94
N HIS A 205 1.06 6.00 0.66
CA HIS A 205 1.21 5.18 -0.55
C HIS A 205 0.97 5.92 -1.87
N CYS A 206 1.23 7.22 -1.95
CA CYS A 206 0.89 8.05 -3.13
C CYS A 206 1.51 7.49 -4.42
N GLY A 207 2.69 6.85 -4.30
CA GLY A 207 3.36 6.18 -5.40
C GLY A 207 2.57 5.05 -6.06
N GLU A 208 1.65 4.39 -5.36
CA GLU A 208 0.87 3.27 -5.90
C GLU A 208 -0.09 3.72 -7.01
N CYS A 209 -0.54 4.98 -6.98
CA CYS A 209 -1.35 5.58 -8.03
C CYS A 209 -0.53 6.49 -8.95
N HIS A 210 0.39 7.29 -8.40
CA HIS A 210 1.14 8.30 -9.16
C HIS A 210 2.44 7.79 -9.81
N THR A 211 2.73 6.49 -9.75
CA THR A 211 3.91 5.90 -10.42
C THR A 211 3.48 4.74 -11.33
N PRO A 212 3.96 4.69 -12.59
CA PRO A 212 3.61 3.59 -13.47
C PRO A 212 4.22 2.27 -12.99
N ARG A 213 3.54 1.16 -13.22
CA ARG A 213 4.05 -0.19 -12.93
C ARG A 213 4.87 -0.76 -14.09
N ARG A 214 5.88 -1.56 -13.76
CA ARG A 214 6.66 -2.34 -14.75
C ARG A 214 5.82 -3.47 -15.34
N PHE A 215 6.22 -3.95 -16.52
CA PHE A 215 5.63 -5.14 -17.17
C PHE A 215 4.09 -5.09 -17.29
N ALA A 216 3.56 -3.99 -17.84
CA ALA A 216 2.12 -3.79 -18.05
C ALA A 216 1.27 -4.06 -16.79
N GLY A 217 1.72 -3.56 -15.63
CA GLY A 217 0.99 -3.72 -14.36
C GLY A 217 1.40 -4.92 -13.51
N ALA A 218 2.07 -5.93 -14.10
CA ALA A 218 2.43 -7.15 -13.37
C ALA A 218 3.68 -6.99 -12.48
N GLY A 219 4.51 -5.97 -12.73
CA GLY A 219 5.71 -5.68 -11.95
C GLY A 219 5.48 -4.69 -10.80
N GLY A 220 6.54 -4.44 -10.03
CA GLY A 220 6.56 -3.34 -9.06
C GLY A 220 6.53 -1.95 -9.70
N LEU A 221 6.48 -0.92 -8.86
CA LEU A 221 6.53 0.47 -9.28
C LEU A 221 7.84 0.78 -10.03
N ASP A 222 7.73 1.57 -11.09
CA ASP A 222 8.88 2.06 -11.82
C ASP A 222 9.48 3.29 -11.15
N HIS A 223 10.33 3.08 -10.15
CA HIS A 223 10.96 4.16 -9.37
C HIS A 223 11.77 5.16 -10.22
N ALA A 224 12.14 4.83 -11.46
CA ALA A 224 12.76 5.80 -12.37
C ALA A 224 11.78 6.90 -12.84
N ARG A 225 10.47 6.64 -12.73
CA ARG A 225 9.37 7.57 -13.02
C ARG A 225 8.53 7.83 -11.76
N TRP A 226 9.19 7.81 -10.60
CA TRP A 226 8.55 8.00 -9.30
C TRP A 226 7.68 9.27 -9.31
N LEU A 227 6.40 9.11 -8.99
CA LEU A 227 5.40 10.18 -8.93
C LEU A 227 5.12 10.94 -10.25
N GLY A 228 5.64 10.47 -11.39
CA GLY A 228 5.45 11.06 -12.73
C GLY A 228 4.07 10.85 -13.37
N GLY A 229 3.13 10.29 -12.61
CA GLY A 229 1.79 9.92 -13.06
C GLY A 229 1.75 8.57 -13.77
N ALA A 230 0.56 7.98 -13.87
CA ALA A 230 0.35 6.64 -14.40
C ALA A 230 -0.98 6.52 -15.15
N PRO A 231 -1.15 5.55 -16.07
CA PRO A 231 -2.47 5.22 -16.60
C PRO A 231 -3.47 4.95 -15.48
N ASN A 232 -4.70 5.44 -15.62
CA ASN A 232 -5.74 5.20 -14.62
C ASN A 232 -6.09 3.70 -14.58
N PRO A 233 -5.94 2.99 -13.44
CA PRO A 233 -6.29 1.58 -13.35
C PRO A 233 -7.79 1.31 -13.53
N GLU A 234 -8.65 2.32 -13.30
CA GLU A 234 -10.11 2.17 -13.38
C GLU A 234 -10.70 2.43 -14.78
N GLY A 235 -9.87 2.80 -15.77
CA GLY A 235 -10.32 3.01 -17.15
C GLY A 235 -9.68 4.22 -17.83
N GLU A 236 -10.51 5.15 -18.32
CA GLU A 236 -10.05 6.29 -19.10
C GLU A 236 -9.34 7.36 -18.23
N GLY A 237 -8.38 8.05 -18.83
CA GLY A 237 -7.59 9.11 -18.18
C GLY A 237 -6.24 8.65 -17.64
N LYS A 238 -5.56 9.57 -16.96
CA LYS A 238 -4.23 9.38 -16.37
C LYS A 238 -4.26 9.93 -14.94
N VAL A 239 -3.69 9.19 -13.99
CA VAL A 239 -3.32 9.72 -12.68
C VAL A 239 -2.21 10.74 -12.89
N PRO A 240 -2.35 11.99 -12.42
CA PRO A 240 -1.47 13.10 -12.81
C PRO A 240 -0.05 12.94 -12.28
N ASN A 241 0.89 13.66 -12.91
CA ASN A 241 2.22 13.87 -12.38
C ASN A 241 2.15 14.75 -11.13
N ILE A 242 2.74 14.32 -10.02
CA ILE A 242 2.78 15.10 -8.76
C ILE A 242 4.21 15.48 -8.34
N THR A 243 5.16 15.40 -9.28
CA THR A 243 6.52 15.93 -9.08
C THR A 243 6.55 17.45 -9.33
N PRO A 244 7.68 18.14 -9.04
CA PRO A 244 7.87 19.56 -9.37
C PRO A 244 8.01 19.88 -10.87
N ALA A 245 7.74 18.92 -11.76
CA ALA A 245 7.75 19.14 -13.21
C ALA A 245 6.70 20.17 -13.64
N ALA A 246 6.89 20.77 -14.82
CA ALA A 246 5.99 21.79 -15.35
C ALA A 246 4.58 21.25 -15.67
N ASP A 247 4.47 19.98 -16.04
CA ASP A 247 3.20 19.25 -16.24
C ASP A 247 2.68 18.59 -14.96
N GLY A 248 3.37 18.78 -13.83
CA GLY A 248 2.97 18.36 -12.49
C GLY A 248 2.71 19.53 -11.54
N LEU A 249 3.24 19.47 -10.32
CA LEU A 249 3.07 20.49 -9.27
C LEU A 249 4.16 21.59 -9.32
N GLY A 250 4.82 21.79 -10.46
CA GLY A 250 5.89 22.76 -10.62
C GLY A 250 5.46 24.19 -10.33
N SER A 251 4.27 24.58 -10.79
CA SER A 251 3.69 25.92 -10.60
C SER A 251 3.10 26.16 -9.22
N TRP A 252 2.75 25.09 -8.48
CA TRP A 252 2.15 25.21 -7.15
C TRP A 252 3.22 25.42 -6.07
N SER A 253 2.94 26.30 -5.13
CA SER A 253 3.67 26.43 -3.88
C SER A 253 3.39 25.24 -2.94
N ALA A 254 4.22 25.05 -1.92
CA ALA A 254 3.97 24.01 -0.92
C ALA A 254 2.67 24.26 -0.15
N ASP A 255 2.35 25.52 0.14
CA ASP A 255 1.10 25.88 0.83
C ASP A 255 -0.13 25.58 -0.02
N GLU A 256 -0.07 25.84 -1.34
CA GLU A 256 -1.16 25.48 -2.27
C GLU A 256 -1.39 23.97 -2.35
N ILE A 257 -0.31 23.17 -2.31
CA ILE A 257 -0.41 21.71 -2.25
C ILE A 257 -1.07 21.28 -0.93
N ALA A 258 -0.64 21.86 0.20
CA ALA A 258 -1.21 21.53 1.50
C ALA A 258 -2.70 21.93 1.59
N GLU A 259 -3.08 23.09 1.05
CA GLU A 259 -4.45 23.57 0.98
C GLU A 259 -5.33 22.67 0.09
N TYR A 260 -4.80 22.21 -1.04
CA TYR A 260 -5.48 21.23 -1.89
C TYR A 260 -5.73 19.92 -1.14
N LEU A 261 -4.76 19.42 -0.38
CA LEU A 261 -4.95 18.21 0.44
C LEU A 261 -5.97 18.45 1.58
N ALA A 262 -6.06 19.67 2.09
CA ALA A 262 -7.01 20.03 3.14
C ALA A 262 -8.45 20.19 2.62
N THR A 263 -8.63 20.77 1.43
CA THR A 263 -9.94 21.24 0.96
C THR A 263 -10.43 20.61 -0.34
N GLY A 264 -9.53 20.06 -1.13
CA GLY A 264 -9.79 19.55 -2.47
C GLY A 264 -9.87 20.63 -3.55
N PHE A 265 -9.61 21.90 -3.25
CA PHE A 265 -9.58 22.97 -4.25
C PHE A 265 -8.18 23.15 -4.83
N THR A 266 -8.09 23.28 -6.16
CA THR A 266 -6.84 23.68 -6.83
C THR A 266 -6.63 25.19 -6.68
N PRO A 267 -5.41 25.71 -6.92
CA PRO A 267 -5.14 27.15 -6.91
C PRO A 267 -5.98 27.96 -7.91
N ASP A 268 -6.42 27.31 -8.98
CA ASP A 268 -7.29 27.89 -10.01
C ASP A 268 -8.79 27.72 -9.70
N PHE A 269 -9.14 27.35 -8.46
CA PHE A 269 -10.51 27.13 -7.96
C PHE A 269 -11.29 25.99 -8.65
N ASP A 270 -10.59 25.03 -9.24
CA ASP A 270 -11.16 23.75 -9.65
C ASP A 270 -11.20 22.78 -8.44
N THR A 271 -11.85 21.63 -8.58
CA THR A 271 -12.02 20.64 -7.52
C THR A 271 -11.38 19.30 -7.85
N VAL A 272 -10.88 18.62 -6.82
CA VAL A 272 -10.44 17.21 -6.90
C VAL A 272 -11.57 16.33 -7.46
N GLY A 273 -11.20 15.41 -8.35
CA GLY A 273 -12.12 14.49 -9.01
C GLY A 273 -11.64 13.03 -8.95
N GLY A 274 -12.57 12.12 -9.31
CA GLY A 274 -12.28 10.68 -9.40
C GLY A 274 -11.89 10.05 -8.06
N ALA A 275 -11.06 9.01 -8.12
CA ALA A 275 -10.60 8.27 -6.94
C ALA A 275 -9.79 9.14 -5.94
N MET A 276 -9.24 10.27 -6.39
CA MET A 276 -8.47 11.18 -5.53
C MET A 276 -9.35 11.88 -4.48
N VAL A 277 -10.68 11.94 -4.68
CA VAL A 277 -11.61 12.55 -3.72
C VAL A 277 -11.52 11.83 -2.36
N ALA A 278 -11.57 10.49 -2.33
CA ALA A 278 -11.47 9.72 -1.09
C ALA A 278 -10.13 9.93 -0.39
N VAL A 279 -9.03 9.98 -1.17
CA VAL A 279 -7.70 10.29 -0.64
C VAL A 279 -7.68 11.67 0.00
N GLN A 280 -8.21 12.68 -0.68
CA GLN A 280 -8.28 14.04 -0.17
C GLN A 280 -9.15 14.13 1.10
N GLU A 281 -10.33 13.50 1.12
CA GLU A 281 -11.18 13.47 2.31
C GLU A 281 -10.47 12.88 3.53
N ASN A 282 -9.55 11.93 3.32
CA ASN A 282 -8.70 11.40 4.38
C ASN A 282 -7.60 12.38 4.78
N MET A 283 -6.92 12.98 3.81
CA MET A 283 -5.90 13.99 4.06
C MET A 283 -6.48 15.19 4.83
N ALA A 284 -7.74 15.55 4.62
CA ALA A 284 -8.46 16.59 5.34
C ALA A 284 -8.58 16.31 6.85
N LYS A 285 -8.58 15.03 7.27
CA LYS A 285 -8.65 14.61 8.67
C LYS A 285 -7.29 14.63 9.38
N LEU A 286 -6.20 14.76 8.63
CA LEU A 286 -4.84 14.81 9.19
C LEU A 286 -4.51 16.19 9.77
N PRO A 287 -3.54 16.27 10.71
CA PRO A 287 -2.98 17.55 11.13
C PRO A 287 -2.38 18.33 9.95
N ASP A 288 -2.40 19.67 10.03
CA ASP A 288 -1.79 20.55 9.02
C ASP A 288 -0.31 20.21 8.78
N GLU A 289 0.41 19.84 9.84
CA GLU A 289 1.82 19.45 9.77
C GLU A 289 2.08 18.30 8.80
N ASP A 290 1.17 17.32 8.71
CA ASP A 290 1.32 16.19 7.78
C ASP A 290 1.15 16.64 6.34
N ARG A 291 0.13 17.46 6.07
CA ARG A 291 -0.13 18.01 4.72
C ARG A 291 1.03 18.87 4.26
N GLN A 292 1.59 19.68 5.16
CA GLN A 292 2.77 20.51 4.91
C GLN A 292 4.03 19.68 4.69
N ALA A 293 4.22 18.60 5.47
CA ALA A 293 5.33 17.67 5.26
C ALA A 293 5.24 16.98 3.89
N ILE A 294 4.05 16.47 3.52
CA ILE A 294 3.77 15.90 2.20
C ILE A 294 4.13 16.91 1.10
N ALA A 295 3.62 18.13 1.19
CA ALA A 295 3.91 19.18 0.23
C ALA A 295 5.42 19.49 0.11
N ALA A 296 6.12 19.59 1.24
CA ALA A 296 7.56 19.81 1.27
C ALA A 296 8.35 18.70 0.56
N TYR A 297 7.95 17.44 0.74
CA TYR A 297 8.56 16.32 0.02
C TYR A 297 8.23 16.34 -1.48
N LEU A 298 6.97 16.60 -1.85
CA LEU A 298 6.57 16.69 -3.27
C LEU A 298 7.31 17.81 -4.00
N LYS A 299 7.70 18.91 -3.32
CA LYS A 299 8.59 19.93 -3.89
C LYS A 299 10.07 19.52 -3.96
N ALA A 300 10.48 18.53 -3.18
CA ALA A 300 11.87 18.07 -3.05
C ALA A 300 12.22 16.86 -3.92
N VAL A 301 11.23 16.10 -4.43
CA VAL A 301 11.49 14.97 -5.32
C VAL A 301 12.02 15.44 -6.69
N PRO A 302 12.83 14.63 -7.39
CA PRO A 302 13.21 14.93 -8.76
C PRO A 302 11.98 15.11 -9.66
N ALA A 303 12.00 16.12 -10.52
CA ALA A 303 11.02 16.27 -11.58
C ALA A 303 11.11 15.10 -12.57
N VAL A 304 9.96 14.63 -13.03
CA VAL A 304 9.83 13.65 -14.11
C VAL A 304 9.05 14.32 -15.22
N ASP A 305 9.68 14.49 -16.39
CA ASP A 305 9.07 15.09 -17.60
C ASP A 305 8.45 14.02 -18.53
#